data_AF-A0A0B2RL70-F1
#
_entry.id   AF-A0A0B2RL70-F1
#
_cell.length_a   1.000
_cell.length_b   1.000
_cell.length_c   1.000
_cell.angle_alpha   90.00
_cell.angle_beta   90.00
_cell.angle_gamma   90.00
#
_symmetry.space_group_name_H-M   'P 1'
#
loop_
_entity.id
_entity.type
_entity.pdbx_description
1 polymer ?
#
loop_
_entity_poly.entity_id
_entity_poly.type
_entity_poly.pdbx_seq_one_letter_code
_entity_poly.pdbx_strand_id
1 'polypeptide(L)'
;EVMNRVIEQYLRAFVHHHPSSWGKFIIWAEWLYNTYVHVATGLTPFEINFGKKPLNIPDYLAGTSNIDAMDDFLVNRDAVFAIVRKKLLKAQQAMKKFTDGNRRDVHFQEGDWVLVKLRPRRQVFVTRQGRPKLSKRYYSPF
;
A
#
# COMPACT_ATOMS: atom_id res chain seq x y z
N GLU A 1 -4.83 -1.46 -7.07
CA GLU A 1 -3.70 -0.49 -7.11
C GLU A 1 -3.31 0.02 -5.71
N VAL A 2 -4.25 0.20 -4.77
CA VAL A 2 -3.95 0.71 -3.41
C VAL A 2 -3.12 -0.28 -2.58
N MET A 3 -3.45 -1.57 -2.58
CA MET A 3 -2.79 -2.53 -1.69
C MET A 3 -1.31 -2.78 -2.02
N ASN A 4 -0.97 -2.93 -3.30
CA ASN A 4 0.43 -3.09 -3.71
C ASN A 4 1.29 -1.90 -3.25
N ARG A 5 0.74 -0.68 -3.26
CA ARG A 5 1.43 0.49 -2.73
C ARG A 5 1.63 0.43 -1.22
N VAL A 6 0.68 -0.12 -0.47
CA VAL A 6 0.81 -0.30 0.99
C VAL A 6 1.90 -1.31 1.32
N ILE A 7 1.91 -2.47 0.64
CA ILE A 7 2.96 -3.49 0.83
C ILE A 7 4.33 -2.91 0.45
N GLU A 8 4.42 -2.20 -0.67
CA GLU A 8 5.67 -1.57 -1.10
C GLU A 8 6.17 -0.52 -0.09
N GLN A 9 5.27 0.31 0.46
CA GLN A 9 5.62 1.28 1.50
C GLN A 9 6.08 0.60 2.80
N TYR A 10 5.42 -0.50 3.19
CA TYR A 10 5.82 -1.32 4.34
C TYR A 10 7.24 -1.85 4.11
N LEU A 11 7.49 -2.54 3.00
CA LEU A 11 8.82 -3.10 2.69
C LEU A 11 9.90 -2.03 2.60
N ARG A 12 9.62 -0.87 1.98
CA ARG A 12 10.57 0.26 1.93
C ARG A 12 10.99 0.74 3.33
N ALA A 13 10.11 0.67 4.34
CA ALA A 13 10.45 1.08 5.70
C ALA A 13 11.53 0.19 6.36
N PHE A 14 11.62 -1.08 5.95
CA PHE A 14 12.59 -2.05 6.48
C PHE A 14 13.85 -2.16 5.63
N VAL A 15 13.69 -2.17 4.29
CA VAL A 15 14.80 -2.33 3.34
C VAL A 15 15.84 -1.22 3.48
N HIS A 16 15.43 -0.01 3.90
CA HIS A 16 16.35 1.10 4.05
C HIS A 16 17.40 0.90 5.17
N HIS A 17 17.04 0.20 6.25
CA HIS A 17 17.95 -0.02 7.39
C HIS A 17 18.78 -1.30 7.23
N HIS A 18 18.19 -2.37 6.67
CA HIS A 18 18.86 -3.67 6.51
C HIS A 18 18.51 -4.36 5.19
N PRO A 19 19.07 -3.91 4.04
CA PRO A 19 18.67 -4.36 2.72
C PRO A 19 18.89 -5.85 2.45
N SER A 20 19.85 -6.50 3.11
CA SER A 20 20.11 -7.94 2.99
C SER A 20 19.11 -8.83 3.74
N SER A 21 18.34 -8.26 4.67
CA SER A 21 17.41 -9.00 5.53
C SER A 21 15.95 -8.86 5.14
N TRP A 22 15.67 -8.19 4.01
CA TRP A 22 14.32 -7.85 3.55
C TRP A 22 13.37 -9.07 3.51
N GLY A 23 13.90 -10.25 3.14
CA GLY A 23 13.16 -11.51 3.06
C GLY A 23 12.51 -11.92 4.38
N LYS A 24 13.13 -11.61 5.52
CA LYS A 24 12.57 -11.89 6.85
C LYS A 24 11.30 -11.09 7.15
N PHE A 25 11.10 -9.97 6.47
CA PHE A 25 9.95 -9.10 6.65
C PHE A 25 8.78 -9.41 5.71
N ILE A 26 8.97 -10.31 4.72
CA ILE A 26 7.90 -10.73 3.80
C ILE A 26 6.78 -11.42 4.58
N ILE A 27 7.12 -12.32 5.49
CA ILE A 27 6.14 -13.07 6.30
C ILE A 27 5.20 -12.11 7.04
N TRP A 28 5.77 -11.04 7.61
CA TRP A 28 4.98 -10.01 8.29
C TRP A 28 4.11 -9.20 7.34
N ALA A 29 4.60 -8.90 6.14
CA ALA A 29 3.82 -8.19 5.12
C ALA A 29 2.64 -9.05 4.61
N GLU A 30 2.86 -10.35 4.42
CA GLU A 30 1.84 -11.32 4.03
C GLU A 30 0.78 -11.49 5.13
N TRP A 31 1.22 -11.65 6.38
CA TRP A 31 0.30 -11.73 7.51
C TRP A 31 -0.54 -10.46 7.63
N LEU A 32 0.07 -9.28 7.53
CA LEU A 32 -0.64 -8.00 7.53
C LEU A 32 -1.66 -7.93 6.38
N TYR A 33 -1.27 -8.34 5.17
CA TYR A 33 -2.17 -8.38 4.02
C TYR A 33 -3.39 -9.28 4.28
N ASN A 34 -3.14 -10.50 4.76
CA ASN A 34 -4.19 -11.48 4.98
C ASN A 34 -5.15 -11.09 6.11
N THR A 35 -4.70 -10.29 7.07
CA THR A 35 -5.50 -9.88 8.25
C THR A 35 -6.10 -8.48 8.15
N TYR A 36 -5.75 -7.70 7.13
CA TYR A 36 -6.27 -6.34 6.96
C TYR A 36 -7.65 -6.32 6.29
N VAL A 37 -8.58 -5.55 6.85
CA VAL A 37 -9.94 -5.40 6.29
C VAL A 37 -9.90 -4.54 5.04
N HIS A 38 -10.36 -5.10 3.90
CA HIS A 38 -10.42 -4.34 2.66
C HIS A 38 -11.70 -3.51 2.57
N VAL A 39 -11.56 -2.23 2.24
CA VAL A 39 -12.69 -1.27 2.11
C VAL A 39 -13.74 -1.74 1.10
N ALA A 40 -13.33 -2.42 0.02
CA ALA A 40 -14.24 -2.84 -1.04
C ALA A 40 -15.14 -4.02 -0.63
N THR A 41 -14.65 -4.92 0.20
CA THR A 41 -15.35 -6.15 0.60
C THR A 41 -15.86 -6.10 2.04
N GLY A 42 -15.35 -5.18 2.87
CA GLY A 42 -15.59 -5.16 4.32
C GLY A 42 -14.98 -6.36 5.06
N LEU A 43 -14.24 -7.22 4.37
CA LEU A 43 -13.68 -8.47 4.87
C LEU A 43 -12.16 -8.53 4.63
N THR A 44 -11.48 -9.34 5.43
CA THR A 44 -10.07 -9.67 5.25
C THR A 44 -9.89 -10.72 4.16
N PRO A 45 -8.75 -10.77 3.44
CA PRO A 45 -8.49 -11.82 2.47
C PRO A 45 -8.48 -13.21 3.11
N PHE A 46 -8.05 -13.31 4.37
CA PHE A 46 -8.11 -14.55 5.14
C PHE A 46 -9.55 -15.02 5.35
N GLU A 47 -10.47 -14.13 5.75
CA GLU A 47 -11.90 -14.47 5.87
C GLU A 47 -12.49 -14.90 4.54
N ILE A 48 -12.13 -14.23 3.44
CA ILE A 48 -12.61 -14.60 2.10
C ILE A 48 -12.13 -15.99 1.71
N ASN A 49 -10.86 -16.32 2.01
CA ASN A 49 -10.26 -17.59 1.60
C ASN A 49 -10.67 -18.77 2.49
N PHE A 50 -10.83 -18.54 3.80
CA PHE A 50 -11.01 -19.59 4.79
C PHE A 50 -12.36 -19.56 5.51
N GLY A 51 -13.20 -18.54 5.26
CA GLY A 51 -14.52 -18.40 5.88
C GLY A 51 -14.50 -18.14 7.39
N LYS A 52 -13.33 -17.82 7.97
CA LYS A 52 -13.12 -17.63 9.40
C LYS A 52 -12.30 -16.37 9.66
N LYS A 53 -12.52 -15.73 10.81
CA LYS A 53 -11.73 -14.57 11.22
C LYS A 53 -10.27 -14.97 11.47
N PRO A 54 -9.29 -14.13 11.09
CA PRO A 54 -7.90 -14.38 11.44
C PRO A 54 -7.71 -14.34 12.96
N LEU A 55 -6.79 -15.16 13.46
CA LEU A 55 -6.40 -15.15 14.87
C LEU A 55 -5.75 -13.80 15.19
N ASN A 56 -6.29 -13.10 16.18
CA ASN A 56 -5.73 -11.84 16.66
C ASN A 56 -4.48 -12.17 17.50
N ILE A 57 -3.32 -11.62 17.14
CA ILE A 57 -2.11 -11.80 17.95
C ILE A 57 -2.25 -10.84 19.15
N PRO A 58 -2.36 -11.35 20.39
CA PRO A 58 -2.46 -10.49 21.56
C PRO A 58 -1.16 -9.69 21.76
N ASP A 59 -1.28 -8.51 22.34
CA ASP A 59 -0.13 -7.72 22.78
C ASP A 59 0.69 -8.55 23.77
N TYR A 60 2.01 -8.56 23.58
CA TYR A 60 2.89 -9.36 24.42
C TYR A 60 3.20 -8.62 25.72
N LEU A 61 3.03 -9.30 26.85
CA LEU A 61 3.46 -8.80 28.16
C LEU A 61 4.86 -9.33 28.44
N ALA A 62 5.80 -8.43 28.74
CA ALA A 62 7.18 -8.81 29.09
C ALA A 62 7.19 -9.76 30.30
N GLY A 63 7.95 -10.86 30.22
CA GLY A 63 8.05 -11.89 31.25
C GLY A 63 7.00 -13.01 31.17
N THR A 64 6.14 -13.04 30.14
CA THR A 64 5.13 -14.12 29.98
C THR A 64 5.69 -15.38 29.33
N SER A 65 6.83 -15.26 28.64
CA SER A 65 7.56 -16.39 28.07
C SER A 65 8.49 -17.01 29.11
N ASN A 66 8.45 -18.34 29.26
CA ASN A 66 9.42 -19.09 30.08
C ASN A 66 10.83 -19.13 29.47
N ILE A 67 11.02 -18.58 28.27
CA ILE A 67 12.28 -18.56 27.53
C ILE A 67 12.69 -17.10 27.36
N ASP A 68 13.77 -16.69 28.03
CA ASP A 68 14.31 -15.32 27.97
C ASP A 68 14.57 -14.85 26.54
N ALA A 69 15.16 -15.71 25.70
CA ALA A 69 15.43 -15.38 24.30
C ALA A 69 14.15 -15.10 23.48
N MET A 70 13.02 -15.70 23.85
CA MET A 70 11.73 -15.43 23.21
C MET A 70 11.09 -14.16 23.77
N ASP A 71 11.28 -13.87 25.06
CA ASP A 71 10.85 -12.60 25.69
C ASP A 71 11.52 -11.40 25.00
N ASP A 72 12.85 -11.45 24.87
CA ASP A 72 13.64 -10.43 24.17
C ASP A 72 13.22 -10.25 22.71
N PHE A 73 12.96 -11.36 22.00
CA PHE A 73 12.54 -11.31 20.60
C PHE A 73 11.17 -10.63 20.45
N LEU A 74 10.20 -10.96 21.31
CA LEU A 74 8.85 -10.42 21.27
C LEU A 74 8.81 -8.94 21.67
N VAL A 75 9.59 -8.53 22.68
CA VAL A 75 9.75 -7.12 23.04
C VAL A 75 10.39 -6.31 21.90
N ASN A 76 11.44 -6.85 21.28
CA ASN A 76 12.10 -6.20 20.14
C ASN A 76 11.14 -6.08 18.93
N ARG A 77 10.35 -7.12 18.65
CA ARG A 77 9.30 -7.10 17.62
C ARG A 77 8.34 -5.93 17.83
N ASP A 78 7.84 -5.74 19.05
CA ASP A 78 6.85 -4.70 19.34
C ASP A 78 7.46 -3.29 19.23
N ALA A 79 8.71 -3.13 19.64
CA ALA A 79 9.47 -1.89 19.42
C ALA A 79 9.64 -1.57 17.92
N VAL A 80 9.99 -2.58 17.12
CA VAL A 80 10.11 -2.45 15.65
C VAL A 80 8.76 -2.08 15.03
N PHE A 81 7.65 -2.73 15.45
CA PHE A 81 6.32 -2.39 14.95
C PHE A 81 5.89 -0.97 15.31
N ALA A 82 6.21 -0.48 16.51
CA ALA A 82 5.95 0.90 16.90
C ALA A 82 6.66 1.90 15.96
N ILE A 83 7.93 1.66 15.65
CA ILE A 83 8.72 2.47 14.71
C ILE A 83 8.09 2.46 13.31
N VAL A 84 7.69 1.28 12.84
CA VAL A 84 7.11 1.07 11.50
C VAL A 84 5.78 1.80 11.37
N ARG A 85 4.88 1.65 12.36
CA ARG A 85 3.60 2.39 12.41
C ARG A 85 3.83 3.89 12.31
N LYS A 86 4.75 4.44 13.10
CA LYS A 86 5.08 5.88 13.07
C LYS A 86 5.61 6.34 11.71
N LYS A 87 6.50 5.56 11.07
CA LYS A 87 7.04 5.86 9.74
C LYS A 87 5.97 5.80 8.65
N LEU A 88 5.11 4.79 8.66
CA LEU A 88 4.01 4.66 7.69
C LEU A 88 3.03 5.82 7.79
N LEU A 89 2.64 6.20 9.01
CA LEU A 89 1.72 7.30 9.24
C LEU A 89 2.31 8.63 8.75
N LYS A 90 3.61 8.88 9.00
CA LYS A 90 4.33 10.03 8.45
C LYS A 90 4.38 10.01 6.92
N ALA A 91 4.66 8.85 6.32
CA ALA A 91 4.70 8.71 4.86
C ALA A 91 3.33 8.94 4.22
N GLN A 92 2.26 8.45 4.82
CA GLN A 92 0.88 8.66 4.36
C GLN A 92 0.49 10.14 4.44
N GLN A 93 0.82 10.82 5.55
CA GLN A 93 0.58 12.27 5.71
C GLN A 93 1.35 13.09 4.67
N ALA A 94 2.62 12.76 4.44
CA ALA A 94 3.43 13.43 3.42
C ALA A 94 2.83 13.23 2.03
N MET A 95 2.48 11.99 1.68
CA MET A 95 1.82 11.66 0.41
C MET A 95 0.56 12.51 0.23
N LYS A 96 -0.33 12.55 1.23
CA LYS A 96 -1.56 13.35 1.22
C LYS A 96 -1.27 14.83 0.99
N LYS A 97 -0.34 15.42 1.75
CA LYS A 97 0.04 16.83 1.60
C LYS A 97 0.49 17.17 0.18
N PHE A 98 1.36 16.35 -0.41
CA PHE A 98 1.84 16.56 -1.78
C PHE A 98 0.76 16.30 -2.84
N THR A 99 -0.11 15.31 -2.64
CA THR A 99 -1.19 15.02 -3.61
C THR A 99 -2.27 16.09 -3.58
N ASP A 100 -2.72 16.49 -2.40
CA ASP A 100 -3.77 17.50 -2.25
C ASP A 100 -3.28 18.88 -2.69
N GLY A 101 -2.02 19.23 -2.43
CA GLY A 101 -1.43 20.49 -2.91
C GLY A 101 -1.34 20.61 -4.44
N ASN A 102 -1.34 19.49 -5.17
CA ASN A 102 -1.29 19.46 -6.63
C ASN A 102 -2.66 19.17 -7.27
N ARG A 103 -3.71 18.95 -6.48
CA ARG A 103 -5.07 18.75 -6.99
C ARG A 103 -5.70 20.12 -7.27
N ARG A 104 -6.19 20.28 -8.49
CA ARG A 104 -7.10 21.37 -8.83
C ARG A 104 -8.51 20.83 -8.72
N ASP A 105 -9.34 21.51 -7.96
CA ASP A 105 -10.76 21.20 -7.89
C ASP A 105 -11.43 21.79 -9.14
N VAL A 106 -11.65 20.95 -10.15
CA VAL A 106 -12.23 21.34 -11.44
C VAL A 106 -13.54 20.59 -11.59
N HIS A 107 -14.62 21.35 -11.67
CA HIS A 107 -15.95 20.84 -11.95
C HIS A 107 -16.25 21.06 -13.44
N PHE A 108 -16.66 20.01 -14.14
CA PHE A 108 -17.06 20.07 -15.54
C PHE A 108 -18.58 20.00 -15.63
N GLN A 109 -19.17 20.77 -16.53
CA GLN A 109 -20.59 20.70 -16.85
C GLN A 109 -20.84 19.86 -18.10
N GLU A 110 -22.07 19.37 -18.25
CA GLU A 110 -22.48 18.67 -19.48
C GLU A 110 -22.34 19.63 -20.68
N GLY A 111 -21.56 19.22 -21.69
CA GLY A 111 -21.25 20.04 -22.87
C GLY A 111 -19.87 20.71 -22.86
N ASP A 112 -19.11 20.61 -21.77
CA ASP A 112 -17.73 21.11 -21.71
C ASP A 112 -16.77 20.22 -22.50
N TRP A 113 -15.98 20.82 -23.39
CA TRP A 113 -14.95 20.10 -24.13
C TRP A 113 -13.75 19.77 -23.23
N VAL A 114 -13.54 18.49 -22.94
CA VAL A 114 -12.42 18.02 -22.11
C VAL A 114 -11.43 17.18 -22.91
N LEU A 115 -10.16 17.32 -22.56
CA LEU A 115 -9.07 16.52 -23.12
C LEU A 115 -8.75 15.33 -22.20
N VAL A 116 -8.99 14.11 -22.69
CA VAL A 116 -8.70 12.89 -21.92
C VAL A 116 -7.21 12.57 -22.04
N LYS A 117 -6.51 12.53 -20.91
CA LYS A 117 -5.10 12.14 -20.84
C LYS A 117 -4.93 10.65 -21.12
N LEU A 118 -4.18 10.32 -22.16
CA LEU A 118 -3.90 8.95 -22.55
C LEU A 118 -2.79 8.34 -21.68
N ARG A 119 -3.05 7.18 -21.09
CA ARG A 119 -2.04 6.40 -20.35
C ARG A 119 -1.41 5.36 -21.28
N PRO A 120 -0.08 5.35 -21.45
CA PRO A 120 0.60 4.32 -22.21
C PRO A 120 0.22 2.93 -21.69
N ARG A 121 -0.05 1.98 -22.60
CA ARG A 121 -0.44 0.58 -22.34
C ARG A 121 -1.87 0.32 -21.82
N ARG A 122 -2.61 1.33 -21.34
CA ARG A 122 -4.03 1.14 -20.96
C ARG A 122 -5.01 1.45 -22.10
N GLN A 123 -4.67 2.40 -22.98
CA GLN A 123 -5.54 2.87 -24.07
C GLN A 123 -4.87 2.64 -25.44
N VAL A 124 -4.44 1.40 -25.69
CA VAL A 124 -3.69 1.03 -26.90
C VAL A 124 -4.51 1.24 -28.17
N PHE A 125 -5.84 0.99 -28.10
CA PHE A 125 -6.76 1.14 -29.23
C PHE A 125 -7.02 2.59 -29.64
N VAL A 126 -6.91 3.54 -28.70
CA VAL A 126 -7.13 4.97 -28.97
C VAL A 126 -5.93 5.57 -29.72
N THR A 127 -4.73 5.06 -29.43
CA THR A 127 -3.51 5.42 -30.14
C THR A 127 -3.28 4.51 -31.34
N ARG A 128 -3.85 4.86 -32.51
CA ARG A 128 -3.57 4.18 -33.80
C ARG A 128 -2.10 4.21 -34.27
N GLN A 129 -1.21 4.80 -33.49
CA GLN A 129 0.21 4.98 -33.82
C GLN A 129 1.04 3.84 -33.21
N GLY A 130 1.82 3.13 -34.05
CA GLY A 130 2.60 1.96 -33.63
C GLY A 130 3.75 2.23 -32.64
N ARG A 131 4.06 3.51 -32.33
CA ARG A 131 5.10 3.89 -31.36
C ARG A 131 4.51 4.72 -30.21
N PRO A 132 4.39 4.18 -28.99
CA PRO A 132 3.80 4.88 -27.85
C PRO A 132 4.62 6.07 -27.34
N LYS A 133 5.88 6.21 -27.78
CA LYS A 133 6.75 7.34 -27.39
C LYS A 133 6.45 8.62 -28.18
N LEU A 134 5.82 8.50 -29.36
CA LEU A 134 5.47 9.62 -30.24
C LEU A 134 3.95 9.82 -30.37
N SER A 135 3.15 9.05 -29.62
CA SER A 135 1.70 9.22 -29.64
C SER A 135 1.27 10.49 -28.89
N LYS A 136 0.13 11.04 -29.30
CA LYS A 136 -0.50 12.16 -28.58
C LYS A 136 -0.73 11.76 -27.12
N ARG A 137 -0.44 12.67 -26.19
CA ARG A 137 -0.68 12.46 -24.75
C ARG A 137 -2.13 12.69 -24.34
N TYR A 138 -2.91 13.37 -25.18
CA TYR A 138 -4.31 13.70 -24.95
C TYR A 138 -5.13 13.35 -26.19
N TYR A 139 -6.34 12.87 -25.99
CA TYR A 139 -7.32 12.59 -27.05
C TYR A 139 -8.41 13.67 -27.04
N SER A 140 -8.90 14.04 -28.24
CA SER A 140 -9.81 15.16 -28.45
C SER A 140 -11.29 14.77 -28.27
N PRO A 141 -12.18 15.77 -28.29
CA PRO A 141 -12.81 16.24 -27.08
C PRO A 141 -14.05 15.40 -26.80
N PHE A 142 -14.12 14.91 -25.55
CA PHE A 142 -15.18 14.07 -25.05
C PHE A 142 -16.30 14.93 -24.47
#